data_AF-C5FSB7-F1
#
_entry.id   AF-C5FSB7-F1
#
_cell.length_a   1.000
_cell.length_b   1.000
_cell.length_c   1.000
_cell.angle_alpha   90.00
_cell.angle_beta   90.00
_cell.angle_gamma   90.00
#
_symmetry.space_group_name_H-M   'P 1'
#
loop_
_entity.id
_entity.type
_entity.pdbx_description
1 polymer ?
#
loop_
_entity_poly.entity_id
_entity_poly.type
_entity_poly.pdbx_seq_one_letter_code
_entity_poly.pdbx_strand_id
1 'polypeptide(L)'
;MVHTYYAAMSKHTPDASALKSIPPELLSTIPGAQPPPGVTPNFNDPVSQVPVIIGVGTAFLAMACFCFFVRMYTRLAISKTWKWDDSDCFQLVTISIGFLFSLVYYAATINGCVNGIAGRHEWDVHLDKLIGNAHLYQSYLTVITATPALGLIKLSLFIQYYLLFKVRRYVRISVYVGATLSGLFYIATSITSFVMSSPWPGESILDCILSWHYLKFAEFSIPTGIIGSLVDLVLFILPMPAVWQLQLSTAKKVGIILVFMTGGLAVAASGVNLYYRVLLQNDVSDASWKVGYVLLWTKILTSANESYTVKNDEEEQPQ
;
A
#
# COMPACT_ATOMS: atom_id res chain seq x y z
N MET A 1 19.23 -26.80 -19.03
CA MET A 1 18.04 -26.59 -18.16
C MET A 1 18.10 -25.26 -17.45
N VAL A 2 19.06 -24.98 -16.56
CA VAL A 2 19.16 -23.70 -15.84
C VAL A 2 19.32 -22.49 -16.77
N HIS A 3 20.22 -22.56 -17.76
CA HIS A 3 20.33 -21.51 -18.80
C HIS A 3 19.06 -21.33 -19.64
N THR A 4 18.33 -22.42 -19.90
CA THR A 4 17.07 -22.42 -20.65
C THR A 4 15.94 -21.77 -19.85
N TYR A 5 15.91 -22.02 -18.54
CA TYR A 5 14.98 -21.39 -17.59
C TYR A 5 15.18 -19.87 -17.54
N TYR A 6 16.42 -19.41 -17.34
CA TYR A 6 16.70 -17.97 -17.29
C TYR A 6 16.44 -17.26 -18.63
N ALA A 7 16.69 -17.94 -19.75
CA ALA A 7 16.34 -17.42 -21.08
C ALA A 7 14.82 -17.38 -21.34
N ALA A 8 14.04 -18.26 -20.71
CA ALA A 8 12.57 -18.22 -20.76
C ALA A 8 12.00 -17.12 -19.85
N MET A 9 12.62 -16.89 -18.69
CA MET A 9 12.26 -15.82 -17.74
C MET A 9 12.70 -14.42 -18.19
N SER A 10 13.73 -14.31 -19.02
CA SER A 10 14.22 -13.02 -19.55
C SER A 10 13.37 -12.46 -20.70
N LYS A 11 12.38 -13.22 -21.19
CA LYS A 11 11.46 -12.74 -22.23
C LYS A 11 10.41 -11.81 -21.61
N HIS A 12 9.95 -10.84 -22.42
CA HIS A 12 8.92 -9.87 -22.02
C HIS A 12 7.59 -10.52 -21.60
N THR A 13 7.35 -11.77 -22.03
CA THR A 13 6.30 -12.69 -21.55
C THR A 13 6.95 -14.05 -21.27
N PRO A 14 7.08 -14.48 -20.01
CA PRO A 14 7.72 -15.76 -19.69
C PRO A 14 6.89 -16.96 -20.16
N ASP A 15 7.54 -17.97 -20.76
CA ASP A 15 6.86 -19.18 -21.24
C ASP A 15 6.47 -20.10 -20.07
N ALA A 16 5.19 -20.06 -19.66
CA ALA A 16 4.68 -20.87 -18.53
C ALA A 16 4.78 -22.40 -18.77
N SER A 17 4.73 -22.83 -20.03
CA SER A 17 4.92 -24.23 -20.43
C SER A 17 6.34 -24.74 -20.17
N ALA A 18 7.35 -23.86 -20.32
CA ALA A 18 8.74 -24.20 -20.02
C ALA A 18 8.95 -24.45 -18.51
N LEU A 19 8.31 -23.65 -17.65
CA LEU A 19 8.36 -23.83 -16.19
C LEU A 19 7.72 -25.15 -15.74
N LYS A 20 6.57 -25.50 -16.33
CA LYS A 20 5.85 -26.74 -16.03
C LYS A 20 6.59 -28.00 -16.51
N SER A 21 7.51 -27.88 -17.46
CA SER A 21 8.30 -29.00 -17.98
C SER A 21 9.48 -29.41 -17.08
N ILE A 22 9.81 -28.61 -16.05
CA ILE A 22 10.94 -28.87 -15.16
C ILE A 22 10.51 -29.91 -14.10
N PRO A 23 11.29 -30.98 -13.87
CA PRO A 23 10.97 -31.97 -12.83
C PRO A 23 10.91 -31.32 -11.44
N PRO A 24 9.97 -31.72 -10.58
CA PRO A 24 9.78 -31.10 -9.26
C PRO A 24 11.01 -31.20 -8.34
N GLU A 25 11.81 -32.27 -8.48
CA GLU A 25 13.07 -32.43 -7.73
C GLU A 25 14.16 -31.44 -8.15
N LEU A 26 14.11 -30.93 -9.38
CA LEU A 26 15.03 -29.90 -9.87
C LEU A 26 14.58 -28.49 -9.46
N LEU A 27 13.29 -28.26 -9.23
CA LEU A 27 12.77 -26.96 -8.79
C LEU A 27 13.28 -26.56 -7.40
N SER A 28 13.55 -27.52 -6.52
CA SER A 28 14.10 -27.28 -5.18
C SER A 28 15.60 -27.03 -5.17
N THR A 29 16.30 -27.15 -6.30
CA THR A 29 17.77 -26.93 -6.39
C THR A 29 18.14 -25.67 -7.19
N ILE A 30 17.19 -25.11 -7.94
CA ILE A 30 17.40 -23.94 -8.79
C ILE A 30 17.04 -22.66 -8.01
N PRO A 31 17.93 -21.65 -7.95
CA PRO A 31 17.60 -20.35 -7.39
C PRO A 31 16.62 -19.59 -8.29
N GLY A 32 15.71 -18.84 -7.66
CA GLY A 32 14.65 -18.10 -8.33
C GLY A 32 15.11 -17.06 -9.36
N ALA A 33 16.28 -16.47 -9.14
CA ALA A 33 16.92 -15.53 -10.06
C ALA A 33 18.42 -15.84 -10.20
N GLN A 34 19.05 -15.34 -11.27
CA GLN A 34 20.50 -15.40 -11.36
C GLN A 34 21.11 -14.45 -10.33
N PRO A 35 22.06 -14.93 -9.50
CA PRO A 35 22.77 -14.04 -8.58
C PRO A 35 23.66 -13.07 -9.37
N PRO A 36 23.84 -11.83 -8.89
CA PRO A 36 24.78 -10.89 -9.50
C PRO A 36 26.23 -11.40 -9.42
N PRO A 37 27.14 -10.93 -10.31
CA PRO A 37 28.52 -11.39 -10.34
C PRO A 37 29.21 -11.27 -8.97
N GLY A 38 29.69 -12.39 -8.43
CA GLY A 38 30.38 -12.45 -7.15
C GLY A 38 29.50 -12.76 -5.93
N VAL A 39 28.19 -12.93 -6.10
CA VAL A 39 27.28 -13.35 -5.01
C VAL A 39 26.94 -14.84 -5.16
N THR A 40 27.07 -15.60 -4.08
CA THR A 40 26.64 -17.00 -4.01
C THR A 40 25.27 -17.09 -3.30
N PRO A 41 24.27 -17.75 -3.89
CA PRO A 41 22.99 -18.03 -3.24
C PRO A 41 23.14 -18.62 -1.84
N ASN A 42 22.52 -18.01 -0.84
CA ASN A 42 22.48 -18.52 0.53
C ASN A 42 21.06 -18.94 0.91
N PHE A 43 20.80 -20.25 0.83
CA PHE A 43 19.49 -20.82 1.14
C PHE A 43 19.25 -21.07 2.64
N ASN A 44 20.30 -21.08 3.46
CA ASN A 44 20.22 -21.47 4.88
C ASN A 44 19.95 -20.29 5.81
N ASP A 45 20.55 -19.12 5.54
CA ASP A 45 20.33 -17.88 6.30
C ASP A 45 20.33 -16.66 5.36
N PRO A 46 19.25 -16.47 4.58
CA PRO A 46 19.18 -15.39 3.61
C PRO A 46 19.03 -14.03 4.30
N VAL A 47 19.73 -13.02 3.77
CA VAL A 47 19.50 -11.64 4.18
C VAL A 47 18.05 -11.27 3.84
N SER A 48 17.32 -10.75 4.82
CA SER A 48 15.87 -10.60 4.73
C SER A 48 15.40 -9.27 5.30
N GLN A 49 14.54 -8.58 4.56
CA GLN A 49 13.83 -7.38 5.02
C GLN A 49 12.58 -7.72 5.83
N VAL A 50 12.18 -9.00 5.87
CA VAL A 50 10.94 -9.45 6.52
C VAL A 50 10.82 -8.98 7.97
N PRO A 51 11.85 -9.09 8.83
CA PRO A 51 11.75 -8.64 10.22
C PRO A 51 11.48 -7.14 10.33
N VAL A 52 12.09 -6.33 9.44
CA VAL A 52 11.90 -4.87 9.42
C VAL A 52 10.50 -4.53 8.94
N ILE A 53 10.02 -5.16 7.86
CA ILE A 53 8.67 -4.94 7.32
C ILE A 53 7.60 -5.30 8.36
N ILE A 54 7.77 -6.41 9.07
CA ILE A 54 6.85 -6.83 10.12
C ILE A 54 6.96 -5.91 11.33
N GLY A 55 8.16 -5.62 11.83
CA GLY A 55 8.36 -4.79 13.02
C GLY A 55 7.85 -3.35 12.85
N VAL A 56 8.15 -2.72 11.71
CA VAL A 56 7.63 -1.39 11.38
C VAL A 56 6.11 -1.44 11.19
N GLY A 57 5.63 -2.49 10.51
CA GLY A 57 4.21 -2.68 10.28
C GLY A 57 3.39 -2.91 11.56
N THR A 58 3.89 -3.71 12.51
CA THR A 58 3.20 -3.98 13.79
C THR A 58 3.14 -2.73 14.64
N ALA A 59 4.25 -1.98 14.72
CA ALA A 59 4.32 -0.74 15.47
C ALA A 59 3.30 0.28 14.95
N PHE A 60 3.22 0.44 13.63
CA PHE A 60 2.27 1.36 13.01
C PHE A 60 0.82 0.89 13.10
N LEU A 61 0.54 -0.41 12.96
CA LEU A 61 -0.80 -0.94 13.19
C LEU A 61 -1.23 -0.74 14.64
N ALA A 62 -0.33 -0.94 15.61
CA ALA A 62 -0.64 -0.72 17.03
C ALA A 62 -1.01 0.75 17.29
N MET A 63 -0.27 1.69 16.68
CA MET A 63 -0.60 3.11 16.72
C MET A 63 -1.97 3.39 16.09
N ALA A 64 -2.23 2.85 14.89
CA ALA A 64 -3.49 2.99 14.19
C ALA A 64 -4.69 2.47 14.99
N CYS A 65 -4.55 1.28 15.59
CA CYS A 65 -5.53 0.68 16.49
C CYS A 65 -5.82 1.61 17.67
N PHE A 66 -4.77 2.07 18.36
CA PHE A 66 -4.91 2.98 19.50
C PHE A 66 -5.70 4.24 19.11
N CYS A 67 -5.31 4.87 18.02
CA CYS A 67 -5.97 6.04 17.46
C CYS A 67 -7.44 5.79 17.08
N PHE A 68 -7.72 4.67 16.41
CA PHE A 68 -9.07 4.27 16.02
C PHE A 68 -9.98 4.05 17.23
N PHE A 69 -9.50 3.34 18.26
CA PHE A 69 -10.29 3.07 19.47
C PHE A 69 -10.54 4.33 20.29
N VAL A 70 -9.55 5.22 20.45
CA VAL A 70 -9.74 6.52 21.10
C VAL A 70 -10.81 7.30 20.36
N ARG A 71 -10.76 7.33 19.02
CA ARG A 71 -11.71 8.07 18.18
C ARG A 71 -13.12 7.48 18.24
N MET A 72 -13.25 6.15 18.22
CA MET A 72 -14.53 5.50 18.45
C MET A 72 -15.07 5.81 19.84
N TYR A 73 -14.24 5.73 20.87
CA TYR A 73 -14.65 5.97 22.25
C TYR A 73 -15.13 7.42 22.45
N THR A 74 -14.38 8.41 21.98
CA THR A 74 -14.78 9.82 22.13
C THR A 74 -16.10 10.10 21.43
N ARG A 75 -16.32 9.57 20.23
CA ARG A 75 -17.56 9.81 19.49
C ARG A 75 -18.76 9.07 20.10
N LEU A 76 -18.57 7.82 20.51
CA LEU A 76 -19.66 6.99 21.07
C LEU A 76 -20.02 7.39 22.50
N ALA A 77 -19.03 7.64 23.35
CA ALA A 77 -19.26 7.87 24.78
C ALA A 77 -19.38 9.36 25.13
N ILE A 78 -18.64 10.25 24.46
CA ILE A 78 -18.59 11.68 24.81
C ILE A 78 -19.57 12.49 23.96
N SER A 79 -19.48 12.40 22.62
CA SER A 79 -20.32 13.24 21.74
C SER A 79 -21.78 12.81 21.69
N LYS A 80 -22.10 11.51 21.89
CA LYS A 80 -23.46 10.95 21.89
C LYS A 80 -24.34 11.35 20.68
N THR A 81 -23.74 11.76 19.57
CA THR A 81 -24.45 12.16 18.34
C THR A 81 -24.70 10.92 17.47
N TRP A 82 -25.60 10.03 17.93
CA TRP A 82 -26.06 8.90 17.13
C TRP A 82 -27.33 9.29 16.37
N LYS A 83 -27.17 10.11 15.33
CA LYS A 83 -28.23 10.35 14.35
C LYS A 83 -27.74 9.86 13.00
N TRP A 84 -28.46 8.87 12.45
CA TRP A 84 -28.14 8.27 11.14
C TRP A 84 -28.23 9.27 9.98
N ASP A 85 -28.95 10.38 10.17
CA ASP A 85 -29.08 11.47 9.19
C ASP A 85 -27.90 12.45 9.19
N ASP A 86 -27.01 12.41 10.20
CA ASP A 86 -25.88 13.33 10.27
C ASP A 86 -24.70 12.82 9.44
N SER A 87 -24.02 13.75 8.76
CA SER A 87 -22.77 13.53 8.02
C SER A 87 -21.68 12.82 8.84
N ASP A 88 -21.80 12.89 10.16
CA ASP A 88 -20.85 12.32 11.12
C ASP A 88 -20.98 10.78 11.21
N CYS A 89 -22.18 10.23 11.01
CA CYS A 89 -22.38 8.77 10.95
C CYS A 89 -21.71 8.18 9.70
N PHE A 90 -21.87 8.84 8.55
CA PHE A 90 -21.22 8.45 7.30
C PHE A 90 -19.69 8.44 7.40
N GLN A 91 -19.12 9.40 8.14
CA GLN A 91 -17.69 9.44 8.40
C GLN A 91 -17.23 8.25 9.26
N LEU A 92 -17.94 7.93 10.35
CA LEU A 92 -17.58 6.80 11.21
C LEU A 92 -17.61 5.48 10.45
N VAL A 93 -18.61 5.29 9.59
CA VAL A 93 -18.69 4.11 8.71
C VAL A 93 -17.51 4.07 7.75
N THR A 94 -17.17 5.19 7.12
CA THR A 94 -16.05 5.26 6.16
C THR A 94 -14.70 4.98 6.82
N ILE A 95 -14.43 5.54 8.00
CA ILE A 95 -13.21 5.29 8.78
C ILE A 95 -13.14 3.83 9.21
N SER A 96 -14.26 3.27 9.70
CA SER A 96 -14.31 1.86 10.13
C SER A 96 -14.06 0.90 8.98
N ILE A 97 -14.66 1.16 7.81
CA ILE A 97 -14.41 0.37 6.60
C ILE A 97 -12.95 0.51 6.17
N GLY A 98 -12.39 1.72 6.15
CA GLY A 98 -10.98 1.96 5.81
C GLY A 98 -10.02 1.22 6.75
N PHE A 99 -10.29 1.25 8.06
CA PHE A 99 -9.50 0.54 9.06
C PHE A 99 -9.57 -0.98 8.89
N LEU A 100 -10.76 -1.53 8.62
CA LEU A 100 -10.90 -2.97 8.32
C LEU A 100 -10.13 -3.39 7.08
N PHE A 101 -10.17 -2.60 6.00
CA PHE A 101 -9.37 -2.86 4.80
C PHE A 101 -7.86 -2.77 5.06
N SER A 102 -7.42 -1.81 5.88
CA SER A 102 -6.03 -1.69 6.32
C SER A 102 -5.57 -2.93 7.10
N LEU A 103 -6.42 -3.45 8.00
CA LEU A 103 -6.15 -4.68 8.76
C LEU A 103 -6.05 -5.91 7.85
N VAL A 104 -6.95 -6.06 6.88
CA VAL A 104 -6.92 -7.15 5.90
C VAL A 104 -5.66 -7.08 5.05
N TYR A 105 -5.31 -5.89 4.54
CA TYR A 105 -4.08 -5.68 3.78
C TYR A 105 -2.83 -6.00 4.62
N TYR A 106 -2.83 -5.59 5.89
CA TYR A 106 -1.75 -5.91 6.82
C TYR A 106 -1.57 -7.41 7.03
N ALA A 107 -2.67 -8.13 7.28
CA ALA A 107 -2.65 -9.58 7.45
C ALA A 107 -2.17 -10.31 6.19
N ALA A 108 -2.64 -9.89 5.01
CA ALA A 108 -2.17 -10.41 3.72
C ALA A 108 -0.67 -10.18 3.53
N THR A 109 -0.17 -9.00 3.91
CA THR A 109 1.26 -8.66 3.79
C THR A 109 2.13 -9.50 4.74
N ILE A 110 1.72 -9.68 6.01
CA ILE A 110 2.47 -10.57 6.93
C ILE A 110 2.53 -11.98 6.37
N ASN A 111 1.39 -12.50 5.91
CA ASN A 111 1.33 -13.83 5.37
C ASN A 111 2.25 -13.96 4.15
N GLY A 112 2.27 -12.96 3.26
CA GLY A 112 3.20 -12.86 2.13
C GLY A 112 4.68 -12.74 2.50
N CYS A 113 5.02 -12.14 3.65
CA CYS A 113 6.40 -12.04 4.13
C CYS A 113 6.88 -13.29 4.91
N VAL A 114 5.99 -13.92 5.69
CA VAL A 114 6.31 -15.09 6.51
C VAL A 114 6.28 -16.38 5.68
N ASN A 115 5.19 -16.58 4.92
CA ASN A 115 4.98 -17.78 4.11
C ASN A 115 5.39 -17.59 2.65
N GLY A 116 5.54 -16.36 2.19
CA GLY A 116 6.01 -16.03 0.85
C GLY A 116 7.46 -15.55 0.83
N ILE A 117 7.81 -14.91 -0.28
CA ILE A 117 9.18 -14.49 -0.62
C ILE A 117 9.39 -12.97 -0.54
N ALA A 118 8.34 -12.21 -0.21
CA ALA A 118 8.37 -10.75 -0.24
C ALA A 118 9.41 -10.20 0.76
N GLY A 119 10.37 -9.43 0.27
CA GLY A 119 11.47 -8.89 1.08
C GLY A 119 12.67 -9.84 1.27
N ARG A 120 12.75 -10.94 0.50
CA ARG A 120 13.94 -11.78 0.37
C ARG A 120 14.51 -11.65 -1.04
N HIS A 121 15.81 -11.85 -1.18
CA HIS A 121 16.45 -11.90 -2.48
C HIS A 121 15.99 -13.12 -3.28
N GLU A 122 15.70 -12.93 -4.57
CA GLU A 122 15.17 -14.02 -5.41
C GLU A 122 16.18 -15.13 -5.67
N TRP A 123 17.47 -14.81 -5.67
CA TRP A 123 18.54 -15.79 -5.79
C TRP A 123 18.76 -16.60 -4.50
N ASP A 124 18.27 -16.14 -3.35
CA ASP A 124 18.39 -16.84 -2.06
C ASP A 124 17.18 -17.75 -1.77
N VAL A 125 16.22 -17.82 -2.70
CA VAL A 125 14.99 -18.62 -2.56
C VAL A 125 14.90 -19.66 -3.67
N HIS A 126 14.47 -20.86 -3.30
CA HIS A 126 14.23 -21.96 -4.23
C HIS A 126 13.03 -21.70 -5.15
N LEU A 127 13.13 -22.16 -6.40
CA LEU A 127 12.11 -21.95 -7.42
C LEU A 127 10.78 -22.63 -7.08
N ASP A 128 10.80 -23.76 -6.37
CA ASP A 128 9.61 -24.47 -5.88
C ASP A 128 8.72 -23.58 -4.98
N LYS A 129 9.33 -22.75 -4.14
CA LYS A 129 8.61 -21.79 -3.28
C LYS A 129 8.08 -20.59 -4.05
N LEU A 130 8.78 -20.18 -5.11
CA LEU A 130 8.34 -19.10 -6.00
C LEU A 130 7.11 -19.49 -6.83
N ILE A 131 7.11 -20.69 -7.42
CA ILE A 131 5.96 -21.16 -8.22
C ILE A 131 4.91 -21.90 -7.38
N GLY A 132 5.17 -22.06 -6.08
CA GLY A 132 4.27 -22.73 -5.16
C GLY A 132 2.97 -21.96 -5.02
N ASN A 133 1.84 -22.70 -5.11
CA ASN A 133 0.49 -22.13 -5.03
C ASN A 133 0.32 -21.18 -3.82
N ALA A 134 0.90 -21.52 -2.66
CA ALA A 134 0.84 -20.69 -1.47
C ALA A 134 1.36 -19.26 -1.73
N HIS A 135 2.52 -19.10 -2.37
CA HIS A 135 3.06 -17.78 -2.68
C HIS A 135 2.17 -17.06 -3.71
N LEU A 136 1.75 -17.76 -4.77
CA LEU A 136 0.96 -17.17 -5.85
C LEU A 136 -0.40 -16.63 -5.34
N TYR A 137 -1.09 -17.39 -4.49
CA TYR A 137 -2.33 -16.93 -3.84
C TYR A 137 -2.10 -15.72 -2.93
N GLN A 138 -0.99 -15.68 -2.17
CA GLN A 138 -0.67 -14.55 -1.30
C GLN A 138 -0.35 -13.27 -2.09
N SER A 139 0.41 -13.39 -3.18
CA SER A 139 0.71 -12.28 -4.08
C SER A 139 -0.57 -11.72 -4.71
N TYR A 140 -1.47 -12.60 -5.16
CA TYR A 140 -2.77 -12.23 -5.69
C TYR A 140 -3.64 -11.46 -4.67
N LEU A 141 -3.77 -12.00 -3.45
CA LEU A 141 -4.54 -11.35 -2.37
C LEU A 141 -3.97 -9.97 -2.01
N THR A 142 -2.64 -9.85 -1.99
CA THR A 142 -1.97 -8.58 -1.68
C THR A 142 -2.28 -7.51 -2.73
N VAL A 143 -2.25 -7.86 -4.02
CA VAL A 143 -2.53 -6.92 -5.11
C VAL A 143 -3.98 -6.43 -5.08
N ILE A 144 -4.93 -7.35 -4.91
CA ILE A 144 -6.36 -7.02 -4.91
C ILE A 144 -6.78 -6.20 -3.69
N THR A 145 -6.16 -6.45 -2.53
CA THR A 145 -6.51 -5.73 -1.30
C THR A 145 -5.79 -4.38 -1.18
N ALA A 146 -4.59 -4.25 -1.73
CA ALA A 146 -3.80 -3.01 -1.61
C ALA A 146 -4.45 -1.80 -2.28
N THR A 147 -4.90 -1.94 -3.53
CA THR A 147 -5.47 -0.84 -4.32
C THR A 147 -6.71 -0.21 -3.67
N PRO A 148 -7.75 -0.98 -3.29
CA PRO A 148 -8.92 -0.43 -2.62
C PRO A 148 -8.61 0.11 -1.24
N ALA A 149 -7.72 -0.52 -0.47
CA ALA A 149 -7.32 -0.02 0.84
C ALA A 149 -6.69 1.38 0.77
N LEU A 150 -5.76 1.60 -0.17
CA LEU A 150 -5.14 2.91 -0.39
C LEU A 150 -6.17 3.97 -0.82
N GLY A 151 -7.12 3.61 -1.67
CA GLY A 151 -8.20 4.50 -2.10
C GLY A 151 -9.12 4.92 -0.96
N LEU A 152 -9.55 3.96 -0.14
CA LEU A 152 -10.44 4.21 1.01
C LEU A 152 -9.78 5.09 2.08
N ILE A 153 -8.49 4.88 2.36
CA ILE A 153 -7.73 5.73 3.29
C ILE A 153 -7.71 7.18 2.79
N LYS A 154 -7.44 7.41 1.50
CA LYS A 154 -7.42 8.76 0.91
C LYS A 154 -8.80 9.41 0.90
N LEU A 155 -9.86 8.66 0.61
CA LEU A 155 -11.23 9.15 0.71
C LEU A 155 -11.59 9.54 2.15
N SER A 156 -11.16 8.75 3.12
CA SER A 156 -11.33 9.07 4.55
C SER A 156 -10.65 10.40 4.91
N LEU A 157 -9.44 10.65 4.40
CA LEU A 157 -8.73 11.93 4.61
C LEU A 157 -9.46 13.11 3.98
N PHE A 158 -9.99 12.95 2.76
CA PHE A 158 -10.80 14.00 2.14
C PHE A 158 -12.04 14.33 2.97
N ILE A 159 -12.78 13.32 3.42
CA ILE A 159 -13.97 13.52 4.26
C ILE A 159 -13.59 14.20 5.58
N GLN A 160 -12.47 13.81 6.19
CA GLN A 160 -11.93 14.47 7.38
C GLN A 160 -11.70 15.96 7.14
N TYR A 161 -11.04 16.32 6.04
CA TYR A 161 -10.78 17.72 5.71
C TYR A 161 -12.05 18.51 5.42
N TYR A 162 -13.06 17.87 4.81
CA TYR A 162 -14.36 18.50 4.62
C TYR A 162 -14.96 18.90 5.96
N LEU A 163 -14.94 18.02 6.97
CA LEU A 163 -15.53 18.31 8.28
C LEU A 163 -14.75 19.40 9.02
N LEU A 164 -13.43 19.32 9.03
CA LEU A 164 -12.54 20.26 9.73
C LEU A 164 -12.67 21.69 9.17
N PHE A 165 -12.74 21.83 7.85
CA PHE A 165 -12.74 23.13 7.19
C PHE A 165 -14.02 23.41 6.39
N LYS A 166 -15.16 22.80 6.77
CA LYS A 166 -16.44 22.95 6.03
C LYS A 166 -16.83 24.40 5.82
N VAL A 167 -16.43 25.29 6.74
CA VAL A 167 -16.70 26.73 6.72
C VAL A 167 -16.06 27.41 5.50
N ARG A 168 -14.90 26.93 5.02
CA ARG A 168 -14.15 27.55 3.94
C ARG A 168 -14.56 26.99 2.56
N ARG A 169 -15.05 27.86 1.67
CA ARG A 169 -15.56 27.46 0.35
C ARG A 169 -14.52 26.77 -0.54
N TYR A 170 -13.27 27.21 -0.53
CA TYR A 170 -12.21 26.59 -1.34
C TYR A 170 -11.92 25.15 -0.90
N VAL A 171 -11.82 24.89 0.42
CA VAL A 171 -11.61 23.53 0.94
C VAL A 171 -12.77 22.63 0.55
N ARG A 172 -14.00 23.13 0.65
CA ARG A 172 -15.19 22.38 0.26
C ARG A 172 -15.12 21.91 -1.21
N ILE A 173 -14.81 22.83 -2.13
CA ILE A 173 -14.72 22.52 -3.56
C ILE A 173 -13.55 21.56 -3.83
N SER A 174 -12.38 21.83 -3.25
CA SER A 174 -11.19 20.97 -3.39
C SER A 174 -11.44 19.56 -2.87
N VAL A 175 -12.17 19.41 -1.76
CA VAL A 175 -12.53 18.09 -1.24
C VAL A 175 -13.52 17.39 -2.15
N TYR A 176 -14.61 18.03 -2.60
CA TYR A 176 -15.55 17.36 -3.51
C TYR A 176 -14.87 16.92 -4.80
N VAL A 177 -14.11 17.80 -5.44
CA VAL A 177 -13.38 17.48 -6.67
C VAL A 177 -12.33 16.41 -6.42
N GLY A 178 -11.52 16.57 -5.36
CA GLY A 178 -10.46 15.63 -5.01
C GLY A 178 -10.98 14.25 -4.61
N ALA A 179 -12.02 14.18 -3.80
CA ALA A 179 -12.66 12.92 -3.39
C ALA A 179 -13.34 12.23 -4.57
N THR A 180 -14.06 12.96 -5.43
CA THR A 180 -14.71 12.36 -6.61
C THR A 180 -13.67 11.85 -7.60
N LEU A 181 -12.64 12.64 -7.93
CA LEU A 181 -11.58 12.21 -8.85
C LEU A 181 -10.78 11.03 -8.29
N SER A 182 -10.37 11.12 -7.02
CA SER A 182 -9.63 10.03 -6.37
C SER A 182 -10.49 8.78 -6.24
N GLY A 183 -11.76 8.92 -5.84
CA GLY A 183 -12.70 7.82 -5.72
C GLY A 183 -12.92 7.11 -7.05
N LEU A 184 -13.23 7.86 -8.12
CA LEU A 184 -13.40 7.30 -9.46
C LEU A 184 -12.13 6.58 -9.92
N PHE A 185 -10.96 7.21 -9.71
CA PHE A 185 -9.68 6.61 -10.06
C PHE A 185 -9.45 5.29 -9.32
N TYR A 186 -9.52 5.29 -7.98
CA TYR A 186 -9.24 4.10 -7.18
C TYR A 186 -10.29 2.99 -7.36
N ILE A 187 -11.56 3.34 -7.61
CA ILE A 187 -12.60 2.36 -7.97
C ILE A 187 -12.27 1.72 -9.32
N ALA A 188 -11.98 2.55 -10.34
CA ALA A 188 -11.62 2.05 -11.66
C ALA A 188 -10.38 1.16 -11.61
N THR A 189 -9.31 1.60 -10.94
CA THR A 189 -8.08 0.79 -10.80
C THR A 189 -8.30 -0.49 -9.99
N SER A 190 -9.21 -0.48 -9.00
CA SER A 190 -9.54 -1.70 -8.24
C SER A 190 -10.29 -2.70 -9.12
N ILE A 191 -11.24 -2.24 -9.96
CA ILE A 191 -11.93 -3.09 -10.92
C ILE A 191 -10.93 -3.64 -11.94
N THR A 192 -10.06 -2.80 -12.50
CA THR A 192 -9.02 -3.23 -13.44
C THR A 192 -8.07 -4.23 -12.79
N SER A 193 -7.66 -4.00 -11.53
CA SER A 193 -6.82 -4.94 -10.76
C SER A 193 -7.49 -6.29 -10.63
N PHE A 194 -8.79 -6.33 -10.30
CA PHE A 194 -9.55 -7.56 -10.17
C PHE A 194 -9.65 -8.31 -11.51
N VAL A 195 -9.98 -7.62 -12.60
CA VAL A 195 -10.19 -8.25 -13.92
C VAL A 195 -8.87 -8.71 -14.56
N MET A 196 -7.80 -7.93 -14.41
CA MET A 196 -6.51 -8.22 -15.04
C MET A 196 -5.62 -9.14 -14.19
N SER A 197 -5.82 -9.19 -12.87
CA SER A 197 -5.02 -10.05 -11.98
C SER A 197 -5.69 -11.38 -11.66
N SER A 198 -6.99 -11.54 -11.95
CA SER A 198 -7.71 -12.80 -11.77
C SER A 198 -7.40 -13.76 -12.91
N PRO A 199 -7.20 -15.06 -12.63
CA PRO A 199 -7.05 -16.07 -13.68
C PRO A 199 -8.31 -16.12 -14.54
N TRP A 200 -8.12 -16.18 -15.87
CA TRP A 200 -9.22 -16.31 -16.82
C TRP A 200 -9.70 -17.76 -16.92
N PRO A 201 -10.90 -18.03 -17.47
CA PRO A 201 -11.42 -19.39 -17.57
C PRO A 201 -10.45 -20.34 -18.28
N GLY A 202 -9.99 -21.38 -17.58
CA GLY A 202 -9.06 -22.38 -18.09
C GLY A 202 -7.57 -22.11 -17.79
N GLU A 203 -7.25 -21.00 -17.12
CA GLU A 203 -5.89 -20.61 -16.77
C GLU A 203 -5.56 -20.97 -15.31
N SER A 204 -4.34 -21.49 -15.06
CA SER A 204 -3.84 -21.64 -13.69
C SER A 204 -3.28 -20.32 -13.17
N ILE A 205 -3.20 -20.13 -11.86
CA ILE A 205 -2.69 -18.86 -11.28
C ILE A 205 -1.24 -18.58 -11.71
N LEU A 206 -0.43 -19.63 -11.89
CA LEU A 206 0.92 -19.49 -12.42
C LEU A 206 0.91 -18.93 -13.85
N ASP A 207 0.02 -19.45 -14.71
CA ASP A 207 -0.11 -18.95 -16.08
C ASP A 207 -0.62 -17.49 -16.05
N CYS A 208 -1.57 -17.17 -15.17
CA CYS A 208 -2.13 -15.83 -15.01
C CYS A 208 -1.06 -14.78 -14.65
N ILE A 209 -0.15 -15.09 -13.72
CA ILE A 209 0.89 -14.15 -13.28
C ILE A 209 1.93 -13.91 -14.39
N LEU A 210 2.12 -14.88 -15.29
CA LEU A 210 3.03 -14.78 -16.44
C LEU A 210 2.35 -14.26 -17.70
N SER A 211 1.02 -14.22 -17.69
CA SER A 211 0.21 -13.76 -18.81
C SER A 211 0.34 -12.25 -19.05
N TRP A 212 0.11 -11.86 -20.30
CA TRP A 212 0.25 -10.48 -20.75
C TRP A 212 -0.64 -9.49 -19.98
N HIS A 213 -1.83 -9.91 -19.52
CA HIS A 213 -2.78 -9.03 -18.82
C HIS A 213 -2.30 -8.67 -17.41
N TYR A 214 -1.70 -9.62 -16.69
CA TYR A 214 -1.10 -9.37 -15.38
C TYR A 214 0.13 -8.46 -15.51
N LEU A 215 1.02 -8.73 -16.48
CA LEU A 215 2.20 -7.91 -16.73
C LEU A 215 1.82 -6.48 -17.14
N LYS A 216 0.79 -6.31 -17.99
CA LYS A 216 0.21 -5.00 -18.31
C LYS A 216 -0.30 -4.26 -17.08
N PHE A 217 -0.95 -4.96 -16.15
CA PHE A 217 -1.40 -4.34 -14.90
C PHE A 217 -0.21 -3.96 -14.00
N ALA A 218 0.85 -4.78 -13.98
CA ALA A 218 2.09 -4.44 -13.28
C ALA A 218 2.74 -3.16 -13.84
N GLU A 219 2.75 -2.96 -15.16
CA GLU A 219 3.20 -1.69 -15.78
C GLU A 219 2.32 -0.49 -15.38
N PHE A 220 1.02 -0.72 -15.12
CA PHE A 220 0.08 0.30 -14.64
C PHE A 220 0.37 0.75 -13.19
N SER A 221 1.26 0.07 -12.48
CA SER A 221 1.71 0.42 -11.13
C SER A 221 2.39 1.80 -11.07
N ILE A 222 3.17 2.21 -12.10
CA ILE A 222 3.82 3.53 -12.13
C ILE A 222 2.78 4.66 -12.24
N PRO A 223 1.87 4.68 -13.25
CA PRO A 223 0.81 5.67 -13.32
C PRO A 223 -0.01 5.75 -12.03
N THR A 224 -0.33 4.59 -11.44
CA THR A 224 -1.05 4.52 -10.16
C THR A 224 -0.26 5.16 -9.02
N GLY A 225 1.05 4.93 -8.97
CA GLY A 225 1.96 5.58 -8.03
C GLY A 225 2.00 7.10 -8.22
N ILE A 226 2.12 7.59 -9.45
CA ILE A 226 2.15 9.03 -9.77
C ILE A 226 0.87 9.72 -9.30
N ILE A 227 -0.30 9.20 -9.68
CA ILE A 227 -1.59 9.74 -9.25
C ILE A 227 -1.71 9.65 -7.73
N GLY A 228 -1.27 8.54 -7.13
CA GLY A 228 -1.20 8.38 -5.69
C GLY A 228 -0.41 9.51 -5.02
N SER A 229 0.81 9.77 -5.45
CA SER A 229 1.66 10.83 -4.90
C SER A 229 1.10 12.23 -5.13
N LEU A 230 0.46 12.49 -6.27
CA LEU A 230 -0.23 13.75 -6.52
C LEU A 230 -1.39 13.97 -5.54
N VAL A 231 -2.19 12.94 -5.26
CA VAL A 231 -3.26 13.02 -4.26
C VAL A 231 -2.69 13.29 -2.87
N ASP A 232 -1.56 12.66 -2.51
CA ASP A 232 -0.90 12.90 -1.21
C ASP A 232 -0.41 14.35 -1.11
N LEU A 233 0.15 14.91 -2.19
CA LEU A 233 0.54 16.32 -2.26
C LEU A 233 -0.65 17.27 -2.11
N VAL A 234 -1.77 16.98 -2.79
CA VAL A 234 -2.99 17.78 -2.67
C VAL A 234 -3.50 17.73 -1.23
N LEU A 235 -3.56 16.55 -0.62
CA LEU A 235 -3.99 16.38 0.77
C LEU A 235 -3.06 17.13 1.73
N PHE A 236 -1.76 17.19 1.47
CA PHE A 236 -0.80 17.92 2.29
C PHE A 236 -0.93 19.45 2.16
N ILE A 237 -1.16 19.95 0.94
CA ILE A 237 -1.24 21.40 0.66
C ILE A 237 -2.59 21.99 1.08
N LEU A 238 -3.67 21.23 0.96
CA LEU A 238 -5.04 21.68 1.22
C LEU A 238 -5.25 22.38 2.57
N PRO A 239 -4.71 21.90 3.71
CA PRO A 239 -4.87 22.57 5.01
C PRO A 239 -3.93 23.77 5.23
N MET A 240 -2.82 23.92 4.49
CA MET A 240 -1.81 24.95 4.81
C MET A 240 -2.35 26.38 4.75
N PRO A 241 -3.11 26.78 3.70
CA PRO A 241 -3.66 28.14 3.65
C PRO A 241 -4.68 28.40 4.77
N ALA A 242 -5.36 27.37 5.26
CA ALA A 242 -6.30 27.50 6.37
C ALA A 242 -5.56 27.79 7.67
N VAL A 243 -4.46 27.08 7.89
CA VAL A 243 -3.64 27.15 9.09
C VAL A 243 -2.85 28.46 9.17
N TRP A 244 -2.29 28.96 8.06
CA TRP A 244 -1.50 30.20 8.08
C TRP A 244 -2.28 31.45 8.44
N GLN A 245 -3.61 31.44 8.27
CA GLN A 245 -4.46 32.57 8.61
C GLN A 245 -4.89 32.59 10.07
N LEU A 246 -4.50 31.59 10.87
CA LEU A 246 -4.95 31.45 12.25
C LEU A 246 -3.88 31.99 13.23
N GLN A 247 -4.22 33.07 13.95
CA GLN A 247 -3.36 33.62 15.00
C GLN A 247 -3.43 32.73 16.25
N LEU A 248 -2.41 31.90 16.45
CA LEU A 248 -2.40 30.88 17.51
C LEU A 248 -1.30 31.13 18.55
N SER A 249 -1.57 30.68 19.78
CA SER A 249 -0.60 30.64 20.87
C SER A 249 0.55 29.67 20.58
N THR A 250 1.71 29.90 21.20
CA THR A 250 2.94 29.14 20.93
C THR A 250 2.78 27.63 21.10
N ALA A 251 1.94 27.18 22.04
CA ALA A 251 1.64 25.76 22.25
C ALA A 251 0.88 25.13 21.06
N LYS A 252 -0.13 25.81 20.53
CA LYS A 252 -0.89 25.37 19.34
C LYS A 252 -0.04 25.43 18.07
N LYS A 253 0.87 26.39 17.98
CA LYS A 253 1.84 26.49 16.88
C LYS A 253 2.76 25.26 16.81
N VAL A 254 3.16 24.71 17.95
CA VAL A 254 3.97 23.47 18.00
C VAL A 254 3.16 22.25 17.54
N GLY A 255 1.90 22.12 17.95
CA GLY A 255 1.02 21.02 17.50
C GLY A 255 0.85 20.99 15.97
N ILE A 256 0.56 22.15 15.38
CA ILE A 256 0.47 22.33 13.92
C ILE A 256 1.77 21.95 13.20
N ILE A 257 2.92 22.38 13.72
CA ILE A 257 4.21 22.02 13.10
C ILE A 257 4.38 20.50 13.11
N LEU A 258 4.03 19.83 14.22
CA LEU A 258 4.11 18.37 14.31
C LEU A 258 3.15 17.67 13.33
N VAL A 259 1.93 18.19 13.15
CA VAL A 259 0.97 17.70 12.15
C VAL A 259 1.54 17.88 10.73
N PHE A 260 2.11 19.05 10.46
CA PHE A 260 2.70 19.33 9.17
C PHE A 260 3.89 18.42 8.86
N MET A 261 4.72 18.13 9.88
CA MET A 261 5.83 17.18 9.73
C MET A 261 5.34 15.77 9.41
N THR A 262 4.24 15.29 10.03
CA THR A 262 3.69 13.96 9.68
C THR A 262 3.13 13.93 8.26
N GLY A 263 2.50 15.01 7.80
CA GLY A 263 2.03 15.14 6.41
C GLY A 263 3.18 15.20 5.40
N GLY A 264 4.25 15.93 5.72
CA GLY A 264 5.47 15.98 4.90
C GLY A 264 6.16 14.62 4.80
N LEU A 265 6.21 13.87 5.90
CA LEU A 265 6.73 12.50 5.91
C LEU A 265 5.89 11.58 5.02
N ALA A 266 4.55 11.70 5.04
CA ALA A 266 3.67 10.94 4.16
C ALA A 266 3.99 11.20 2.67
N VAL A 267 4.12 12.47 2.28
CA VAL A 267 4.50 12.85 0.91
C VAL A 267 5.88 12.30 0.53
N ALA A 268 6.87 12.41 1.41
CA ALA A 268 8.21 11.85 1.18
C ALA A 268 8.17 10.32 1.00
N ALA A 269 7.44 9.62 1.87
CA ALA A 269 7.24 8.18 1.76
C ALA A 269 6.56 7.77 0.45
N SER A 270 5.58 8.54 -0.02
CA SER A 270 4.93 8.36 -1.32
C SER A 270 5.92 8.51 -2.49
N GLY A 271 6.78 9.52 -2.44
CA GLY A 271 7.84 9.74 -3.44
C GLY A 271 8.86 8.59 -3.50
N VAL A 272 9.30 8.10 -2.34
CA VAL A 272 10.21 6.93 -2.28
C VAL A 272 9.51 5.66 -2.78
N ASN A 273 8.23 5.49 -2.45
CA ASN A 273 7.42 4.38 -2.96
C ASN A 273 7.36 4.39 -4.50
N LEU A 274 7.12 5.56 -5.09
CA LEU A 274 7.11 5.74 -6.55
C LEU A 274 8.49 5.45 -7.17
N TYR A 275 9.58 5.91 -6.53
CA TYR A 275 10.94 5.63 -6.98
C TYR A 275 11.21 4.12 -7.10
N TYR A 276 10.86 3.33 -6.08
CA TYR A 276 11.04 1.89 -6.12
C TYR A 276 10.14 1.18 -7.14
N ARG A 277 8.93 1.71 -7.42
CA ARG A 277 8.07 1.19 -8.50
C ARG A 277 8.70 1.43 -9.88
N VAL A 278 9.29 2.61 -10.09
CA VAL A 278 10.01 2.93 -11.34
C VAL A 278 11.24 2.02 -11.49
N LEU A 279 11.99 1.81 -10.41
CA LEU A 279 13.14 0.92 -10.40
C LEU A 279 12.76 -0.53 -10.72
N LEU A 280 11.64 -1.02 -10.17
CA LEU A 280 11.12 -2.36 -10.44
C LEU A 280 10.77 -2.58 -11.92
N GLN A 281 10.23 -1.57 -12.59
CA GLN A 281 9.84 -1.69 -14.00
C GLN A 281 11.03 -1.56 -14.95
N ASN A 282 12.02 -0.74 -14.61
CA ASN A 282 13.22 -0.55 -15.43
C ASN A 282 14.23 -1.69 -15.27
N ASP A 283 14.24 -2.33 -14.10
CA ASP A 283 15.17 -3.39 -13.77
C ASP A 283 14.43 -4.48 -12.97
N VAL A 284 14.15 -5.58 -13.67
CA VAL A 284 13.44 -6.75 -13.13
C VAL A 284 14.35 -7.62 -12.26
N SER A 285 15.65 -7.31 -12.17
CA SER A 285 16.52 -8.03 -11.24
C SER A 285 16.04 -7.83 -9.80
N ASP A 286 15.92 -8.94 -9.07
CA ASP A 286 15.56 -8.94 -7.65
C ASP A 286 14.23 -8.24 -7.33
N ALA A 287 13.18 -8.59 -8.09
CA ALA A 287 11.88 -7.97 -7.96
C ALA A 287 11.31 -8.12 -6.54
N SER A 288 11.46 -9.30 -5.93
CA SER A 288 10.96 -9.60 -4.58
C SER A 288 11.57 -8.72 -3.48
N TRP A 289 12.85 -8.33 -3.61
CA TRP A 289 13.51 -7.40 -2.69
C TRP A 289 13.01 -5.96 -2.89
N LYS A 290 12.89 -5.51 -4.13
CA LYS A 290 12.34 -4.19 -4.47
C LYS A 290 10.88 -4.05 -4.04
N VAL A 291 10.07 -5.11 -4.18
CA VAL A 291 8.70 -5.16 -3.65
C VAL A 291 8.69 -5.04 -2.12
N GLY A 292 9.68 -5.62 -1.42
CA GLY A 292 9.86 -5.43 0.02
C GLY A 292 9.96 -3.95 0.43
N TYR A 293 10.75 -3.16 -0.28
CA TYR A 293 10.81 -1.71 -0.07
C TYR A 293 9.49 -1.00 -0.38
N VAL A 294 8.81 -1.36 -1.48
CA VAL A 294 7.49 -0.80 -1.80
C VAL A 294 6.51 -1.09 -0.66
N LEU A 295 6.47 -2.30 -0.11
CA LEU A 295 5.61 -2.64 1.02
C LEU A 295 5.97 -1.85 2.28
N LEU A 296 7.26 -1.74 2.60
CA LEU A 296 7.74 -0.96 3.75
C LEU A 296 7.31 0.50 3.67
N TRP A 297 7.58 1.16 2.54
CA TRP A 297 7.24 2.57 2.35
C TRP A 297 5.73 2.81 2.24
N THR A 298 4.97 1.83 1.74
CA THR A 298 3.50 1.88 1.76
C THR A 298 2.98 1.89 3.20
N LYS A 299 3.55 1.08 4.10
CA LYS A 299 3.18 1.05 5.53
C LYS A 299 3.48 2.37 6.23
N ILE A 300 4.66 2.95 5.96
CA ILE A 300 5.04 4.25 6.50
C ILE A 300 4.06 5.33 6.01
N LEU A 301 3.73 5.34 4.71
CA LEU A 301 2.77 6.25 4.12
C LEU A 301 1.38 6.14 4.77
N THR A 302 0.83 4.92 4.86
CA THR A 302 -0.52 4.72 5.44
C THR A 302 -0.59 5.15 6.89
N SER A 303 0.44 4.87 7.68
CA SER A 303 0.45 5.26 9.09
C SER A 303 0.68 6.75 9.32
N ALA A 304 1.52 7.38 8.49
CA ALA A 304 1.70 8.83 8.53
C ALA A 304 0.37 9.55 8.25
N ASN A 305 -0.41 9.04 7.30
CA ASN A 305 -1.76 9.52 6.98
C ASN A 305 -2.75 9.34 8.16
N GLU A 306 -2.75 8.18 8.81
CA GLU A 306 -3.60 7.93 9.99
C GLU A 306 -3.21 8.83 11.17
N SER A 307 -1.91 8.98 11.45
CA SER A 307 -1.39 9.83 12.53
C SER A 307 -1.71 11.31 12.30
N TYR A 308 -1.62 11.75 11.03
CA TYR A 308 -2.02 13.09 10.61
C TYR A 308 -3.51 13.35 10.88
N THR A 309 -4.35 12.32 10.73
CA THR A 309 -5.80 12.42 10.98
C THR A 309 -6.11 12.65 12.45
N VAL A 310 -5.35 12.03 13.36
CA VAL A 310 -5.63 12.03 14.81
C VAL A 310 -5.28 13.36 15.46
N LYS A 311 -4.10 13.91 15.16
CA LYS A 311 -3.67 15.16 15.76
C LYS A 311 -4.52 16.36 15.35
N ASN A 312 -5.07 16.33 14.13
CA ASN A 312 -6.02 17.35 13.69
C ASN A 312 -7.31 17.38 14.52
N ASP A 313 -7.71 16.25 15.12
CA ASP A 313 -8.89 16.19 15.99
C ASP A 313 -8.60 16.70 17.42
N GLU A 314 -7.38 16.52 17.93
CA GLU A 314 -7.02 16.95 19.30
C GLU A 314 -6.95 18.47 19.45
N GLU A 315 -6.55 19.20 18.40
CA GLU A 315 -6.52 20.67 18.41
C GLU A 315 -7.93 21.30 18.38
N GLU A 316 -8.97 20.49 18.13
CA GLU A 316 -10.35 20.93 17.93
C GLU A 316 -11.22 20.89 19.19
N GLN A 317 -10.74 20.41 20.36
CA GLN A 317 -11.55 20.50 21.56
C GLN A 317 -11.71 21.98 22.00
N PRO A 318 -12.95 22.52 21.98
CA PRO A 318 -13.20 23.83 22.56
C PRO A 318 -13.05 23.71 24.07
N GLN A 319 -12.14 24.52 24.64
CA GLN A 319 -12.27 24.96 26.03
C GLN A 319 -13.25 26.13 26.08
#